data_AF-A0A7J9G3J3-F1
#
_entry.id   AF-A0A7J9G3J3-F1
#
_cell.length_a   1.000
_cell.length_b   1.000
_cell.length_c   1.000
_cell.angle_alpha   90.00
_cell.angle_beta   90.00
_cell.angle_gamma   90.00
#
_symmetry.space_group_name_H-M   'P 1'
#
loop_
_entity.id
_entity.type
_entity.pdbx_description
1 polymer ?
#
loop_
_entity_poly.entity_id
_entity_poly.type
_entity_poly.pdbx_seq_one_letter_code
_entity_poly.pdbx_strand_id
1 'polypeptide(L)'
;MSQYIPTLDYYTNGLPLVCTMYASSECYFGVNLNPLCKPSEVSYTLIPIMAYFEFLPVQRNNGVNSSISVPKTLNEKEQQELVDLVDVKLGQEYELVVTTYSGLYRYRVGDVLRVAGFKNNAPQFNFICRKNVVLCIDSDKTDEVELQNAVKNAVNHFLPFDATLAEYTSYADTTTIPGHYVLYWELSLKGTTQFLPQFLRTVA
;
A
#
# COMPACT_ATOMS: atom_id res chain seq x y z
N MET A 1 -1.47 -8.10 -0.16
CA MET A 1 -1.48 -9.57 -0.33
C MET A 1 -2.36 -10.32 0.68
N SER A 2 -2.70 -9.79 1.86
CA SER A 2 -3.61 -10.46 2.79
C SER A 2 -4.97 -10.82 2.17
N GLN A 3 -5.43 -10.07 1.17
CA GLN A 3 -6.66 -10.34 0.40
C GLN A 3 -6.73 -11.73 -0.25
N TYR A 4 -5.58 -12.37 -0.54
CA TYR A 4 -5.55 -13.69 -1.17
C TYR A 4 -5.53 -14.86 -0.18
N ILE A 5 -5.43 -14.60 1.13
CA ILE A 5 -5.36 -15.65 2.15
C ILE A 5 -6.55 -16.64 2.03
N PRO A 6 -7.82 -16.21 1.95
CA PRO A 6 -8.94 -17.14 1.87
C PRO A 6 -8.90 -18.04 0.62
N THR A 7 -8.49 -17.48 -0.52
CA THR A 7 -8.37 -18.22 -1.79
C THR A 7 -7.23 -19.24 -1.72
N LEU A 8 -6.09 -18.88 -1.13
CA LEU A 8 -4.98 -19.80 -0.93
C LEU A 8 -5.35 -20.92 0.05
N ASP A 9 -6.03 -20.61 1.14
CA ASP A 9 -6.50 -21.61 2.11
C ASP A 9 -7.45 -22.62 1.46
N TYR A 10 -8.35 -22.15 0.59
CA TYR A 10 -9.26 -23.01 -0.18
C TYR A 10 -8.50 -24.01 -1.07
N TYR A 11 -7.55 -23.53 -1.88
CA TYR A 11 -6.82 -24.39 -2.82
C TYR A 11 -5.79 -25.31 -2.15
N THR A 12 -5.23 -24.87 -1.03
CA THR A 12 -4.19 -25.64 -0.32
C THR A 12 -4.76 -26.54 0.77
N ASN A 13 -6.06 -26.48 1.04
CA ASN A 13 -6.71 -27.18 2.14
C ASN A 13 -6.06 -26.86 3.50
N GLY A 14 -5.74 -25.57 3.71
CA GLY A 14 -5.18 -25.05 4.96
C GLY A 14 -3.71 -25.40 5.21
N LEU A 15 -2.88 -25.51 4.16
CA LEU A 15 -1.44 -25.61 4.36
C LEU A 15 -0.89 -24.33 4.98
N PRO A 16 0.19 -24.41 5.79
CA PRO A 16 0.82 -23.21 6.35
C PRO A 16 1.29 -22.23 5.26
N LEU A 17 0.77 -21.00 5.31
CA LEU A 17 1.20 -19.92 4.44
C LEU A 17 2.44 -19.25 5.04
N VAL A 18 3.57 -19.32 4.33
CA VAL A 18 4.87 -18.87 4.83
C VAL A 18 5.27 -17.54 4.19
N CYS A 19 5.42 -16.50 5.01
CA CYS A 19 5.98 -15.20 4.61
C CYS A 19 7.42 -15.08 5.14
N THR A 20 8.41 -15.30 4.28
CA THR A 20 9.82 -15.45 4.69
C THR A 20 10.59 -14.15 4.81
N MET A 21 10.35 -13.20 3.90
CA MET A 21 11.24 -12.06 3.70
C MET A 21 10.48 -10.76 3.46
N TYR A 22 11.11 -9.65 3.86
CA TYR A 22 10.69 -8.30 3.56
C TYR A 22 11.83 -7.59 2.81
N ALA A 23 11.57 -7.19 1.57
CA ALA A 23 12.55 -6.59 0.66
C ALA A 23 11.85 -5.69 -0.36
N SER A 24 12.62 -4.81 -0.99
CA SER A 24 12.21 -4.01 -2.14
C SER A 24 13.32 -3.94 -3.20
N SER A 25 13.05 -3.25 -4.32
CA SER A 25 14.06 -2.98 -5.34
C SER A 25 15.21 -2.10 -4.82
N GLU A 26 14.94 -1.24 -3.84
CA GLU A 26 15.93 -0.34 -3.25
C GLU A 26 16.85 -1.04 -2.23
N CYS A 27 16.35 -2.02 -1.48
CA CYS A 27 17.13 -2.72 -0.47
C CYS A 27 16.43 -4.01 0.01
N TYR A 28 17.22 -5.00 0.45
CA TYR A 28 16.71 -6.12 1.24
C TYR A 28 16.69 -5.74 2.71
N PHE A 29 15.56 -5.91 3.38
CA PHE A 29 15.37 -5.33 4.71
C PHE A 29 15.51 -6.35 5.84
N GLY A 30 14.72 -7.43 5.77
CA GLY A 30 14.54 -8.30 6.92
C GLY A 30 13.92 -9.66 6.60
N VAL A 31 13.87 -10.50 7.63
CA VAL A 31 13.35 -11.88 7.56
C VAL A 31 12.36 -12.14 8.68
N ASN A 32 11.40 -13.02 8.42
CA ASN A 32 10.51 -13.53 9.44
C ASN A 32 11.22 -14.66 10.21
N LEU A 33 11.51 -14.42 11.49
CA LEU A 33 12.18 -15.40 12.35
C LEU A 33 11.25 -16.50 12.86
N ASN A 34 9.94 -16.37 12.64
CA ASN A 34 8.94 -17.41 12.93
C ASN A 34 8.08 -17.68 11.66
N PRO A 35 8.64 -18.38 10.66
CA PRO A 35 8.01 -18.51 9.34
C PRO A 35 6.67 -19.25 9.33
N LEU A 36 6.38 -20.05 10.36
CA LEU A 36 5.13 -20.82 10.48
C LEU A 36 4.06 -20.13 11.33
N CYS A 37 4.26 -18.87 11.71
CA CYS A 37 3.23 -18.09 12.40
C CYS A 37 2.01 -17.87 11.50
N LYS A 38 0.89 -17.47 12.11
CA LYS A 38 -0.30 -17.10 11.33
C LYS A 38 0.01 -15.88 10.45
N PRO A 39 -0.57 -15.78 9.23
CA PRO A 39 -0.39 -14.61 8.37
C PRO A 39 -0.69 -13.26 9.04
N SER A 40 -1.64 -13.22 9.98
CA SER A 40 -2.00 -12.02 10.74
C SER A 40 -0.98 -11.62 11.82
N GLU A 41 -0.05 -12.51 12.16
CA GLU A 41 0.94 -12.35 13.23
C GLU A 41 2.37 -12.19 12.67
N VAL A 42 2.51 -12.09 11.35
CA VAL A 42 3.81 -11.96 10.68
C VAL A 42 4.52 -10.70 11.17
N SER A 43 5.78 -10.88 11.55
CA SER A 43 6.69 -9.79 11.90
C SER A 43 8.06 -10.05 11.27
N TYR A 44 8.66 -8.99 10.73
CA TYR A 44 9.96 -9.04 10.09
C TYR A 44 11.01 -8.41 10.99
N THR A 45 12.09 -9.14 11.24
CA THR A 45 13.28 -8.61 11.91
C THR A 45 14.21 -8.02 10.85
N LEU A 46 14.48 -6.72 10.96
CA LEU A 46 15.42 -6.07 10.08
C LEU A 46 16.85 -6.57 10.36
N ILE A 47 17.61 -6.80 9.29
CA ILE A 47 18.98 -7.30 9.37
C ILE A 47 19.92 -6.09 9.34
N PRO A 48 20.58 -5.70 10.45
CA PRO A 48 21.26 -4.40 10.58
C PRO A 48 22.43 -4.18 9.62
N ILE A 49 22.94 -5.23 8.98
CA ILE A 49 24.06 -5.16 8.03
C ILE A 49 23.62 -4.82 6.59
N MET A 50 22.30 -4.80 6.30
CA MET A 50 21.83 -4.63 4.92
C MET A 50 21.82 -3.17 4.47
N ALA A 51 21.50 -2.26 5.39
CA ALA A 51 21.48 -0.82 5.19
C ALA A 51 21.52 -0.13 6.57
N TYR A 52 21.75 1.18 6.57
CA TYR A 52 21.47 1.99 7.75
C TYR A 52 19.98 2.37 7.74
N PHE A 53 19.30 2.05 8.85
CA PHE A 53 17.85 2.17 8.99
C PHE A 53 17.49 3.29 9.94
N GLU A 54 16.69 4.23 9.47
CA GLU A 54 16.09 5.32 10.23
C GLU A 54 14.55 5.23 10.12
N PHE A 55 13.86 5.81 11.10
CA PHE A 55 12.41 5.68 11.25
C PHE A 55 11.79 7.04 11.49
N LEU A 56 10.90 7.46 10.59
CA LEU A 56 10.13 8.69 10.75
C LEU A 56 8.81 8.38 11.48
N PRO A 57 8.54 8.92 12.68
CA PRO A 57 7.31 8.64 13.41
C PRO A 57 6.05 9.03 12.61
N VAL A 58 5.07 8.13 12.53
CA VAL A 58 3.78 8.42 11.89
C VAL A 58 2.79 8.85 12.98
N GLN A 59 2.44 10.13 12.99
CA GLN A 59 1.34 10.65 13.80
C GLN A 59 0.04 10.60 12.99
N ARG A 60 -0.87 9.68 13.33
CA ARG A 60 -2.25 9.72 12.82
C ARG A 60 -3.02 10.79 13.61
N ASN A 61 -2.80 12.05 13.28
CA ASN A 61 -3.70 13.10 13.77
C ASN A 61 -5.07 12.91 13.10
N ASN A 62 -6.16 12.98 13.87
CA ASN A 62 -7.56 12.90 13.41
C ASN A 62 -7.99 14.07 12.49
N GLY A 63 -7.04 14.82 11.93
CA GLY A 63 -7.28 15.84 10.92
C GLY A 63 -6.95 15.28 9.55
N VAL A 64 -7.89 15.45 8.61
CA VAL A 64 -7.71 15.18 7.18
C VAL A 64 -6.56 16.03 6.66
N ASN A 65 -5.33 15.53 6.78
CA ASN A 65 -4.18 16.13 6.15
C ASN A 65 -4.00 15.42 4.81
N SER A 66 -4.55 16.11 3.82
CA SER A 66 -4.62 15.88 2.40
C SER A 66 -3.44 15.09 1.81
N SER A 67 -3.79 14.12 0.98
CA SER A 67 -2.98 13.28 0.10
C SER A 67 -2.19 14.05 -0.97
N ILE A 68 -1.42 15.06 -0.56
CA ILE A 68 -0.50 15.75 -1.47
C ILE A 68 0.87 15.08 -1.35
N SER A 69 1.26 14.38 -2.43
CA SER A 69 2.57 13.81 -2.73
C SER A 69 3.65 14.18 -1.70
N VAL A 70 3.86 13.30 -0.73
CA VAL A 70 4.92 13.50 0.25
C VAL A 70 6.26 13.41 -0.50
N PRO A 71 7.09 14.46 -0.50
CA PRO A 71 8.35 14.45 -1.22
C PRO A 71 9.24 13.30 -0.72
N LYS A 72 9.92 12.62 -1.65
CA LYS A 72 10.88 11.54 -1.32
C LYS A 72 12.03 12.04 -0.45
N THR A 73 12.31 13.34 -0.49
CA THR A 73 13.30 14.04 0.34
C THR A 73 12.66 14.54 1.63
N LEU A 74 13.31 14.26 2.76
CA LEU A 74 12.89 14.74 4.08
C LEU A 74 13.19 16.24 4.24
N ASN A 75 12.25 16.98 4.79
CA ASN A 75 12.46 18.37 5.21
C ASN A 75 13.32 18.42 6.50
N GLU A 76 13.97 19.54 6.79
CA GLU A 76 14.91 19.67 7.93
C GLU A 76 14.29 19.27 9.28
N LYS A 77 13.00 19.57 9.49
CA LYS A 77 12.28 19.17 10.71
C LYS A 77 12.08 17.65 10.80
N GLU A 78 11.69 17.01 9.69
CA GLU A 78 11.52 15.55 9.65
C GLU A 78 12.86 14.84 9.87
N GLN A 79 13.96 15.40 9.36
CA GLN A 79 15.30 14.86 9.59
C GLN A 79 15.71 14.90 11.07
N GLN A 80 15.23 15.88 11.83
CA GLN A 80 15.49 15.97 13.28
C GLN A 80 14.62 15.00 14.09
N GLU A 81 13.52 14.50 13.51
CA GLU A 81 12.59 13.57 14.16
C GLU A 81 12.89 12.10 13.87
N LEU A 82 13.88 11.81 13.01
CA LEU A 82 14.29 10.45 12.71
C LEU A 82 14.78 9.73 13.96
N VAL A 83 14.33 8.49 14.09
CA VAL A 83 14.70 7.58 15.17
C VAL A 83 15.58 6.48 14.60
N ASP A 84 16.66 6.15 15.30
CA ASP A 84 17.54 5.04 14.95
C ASP A 84 16.83 3.69 15.13
N LEU A 85 17.34 2.65 14.45
CA LEU A 85 16.82 1.28 14.55
C LEU A 85 16.64 0.78 15.99
N VAL A 86 17.55 1.13 16.89
CA VAL A 86 17.54 0.66 18.28
C VAL A 86 16.60 1.46 19.19
N ASP A 87 16.18 2.65 18.78
CA ASP A 87 15.42 3.60 19.60
C ASP A 87 13.91 3.60 19.29
N VAL A 88 13.47 2.72 18.39
CA VAL A 88 12.06 2.56 18.06
C VAL A 88 11.26 2.06 19.26
N LYS A 89 10.01 2.53 19.38
CA LYS A 89 9.14 2.24 20.54
C LYS A 89 8.13 1.16 20.20
N LEU A 90 7.96 0.19 21.10
CA LEU A 90 6.97 -0.89 20.96
C LEU A 90 5.57 -0.32 20.70
N GLY A 91 4.86 -0.87 19.70
CA GLY A 91 3.52 -0.45 19.33
C GLY A 91 3.42 0.82 18.49
N GLN A 92 4.51 1.60 18.37
CA GLN A 92 4.53 2.82 17.58
C GLN A 92 4.65 2.52 16.08
N GLU A 93 4.01 3.36 15.25
CA GLU A 93 4.09 3.30 13.79
C GLU A 93 5.13 4.29 13.26
N TYR A 94 5.90 3.84 12.27
CA TYR A 94 6.98 4.59 11.64
C TYR A 94 6.97 4.38 10.13
N GLU A 95 7.41 5.39 9.39
CA GLU A 95 7.78 5.24 7.99
C GLU A 95 9.26 4.87 7.88
N LEU A 96 9.57 3.87 7.05
CA LEU A 96 10.92 3.37 6.86
C LEU A 96 11.76 4.33 6.00
N VAL A 97 12.92 4.71 6.52
CA VAL A 97 13.94 5.52 5.84
C VAL A 97 15.23 4.71 5.77
N VAL A 98 15.87 4.66 4.60
CA VAL A 98 17.07 3.86 4.38
C VAL A 98 18.22 4.66 3.80
N THR A 99 19.43 4.35 4.28
CA THR A 99 20.68 4.71 3.62
C THR A 99 21.39 3.44 3.16
N THR A 100 21.63 3.31 1.86
CA THR A 100 22.12 2.08 1.22
C THR A 100 23.55 2.23 0.69
N TYR A 101 24.24 1.10 0.53
CA TYR A 101 25.56 1.06 -0.10
C TYR A 101 25.57 1.57 -1.55
N SER A 102 24.42 1.50 -2.23
CA SER A 102 24.26 1.93 -3.62
C SER A 102 24.03 3.45 -3.78
N GLY A 103 24.10 4.23 -2.69
CA GLY A 103 24.07 5.69 -2.73
C GLY A 103 22.70 6.33 -2.56
N LEU A 104 21.69 5.58 -2.07
CA LEU A 104 20.48 6.20 -1.53
C LEU A 104 20.79 6.70 -0.12
N TYR A 105 20.56 7.98 0.15
CA TYR A 105 20.80 8.60 1.45
C TYR A 105 19.49 9.11 2.04
N ARG A 106 19.16 8.64 3.25
CA ARG A 106 17.91 8.99 3.95
C ARG A 106 16.68 8.91 3.04
N TYR A 107 16.63 7.86 2.22
CA TYR A 107 15.57 7.67 1.23
C TYR A 107 14.31 7.13 1.91
N ARG A 108 13.19 7.81 1.69
CA ARG A 108 11.86 7.36 2.17
C ARG A 108 11.37 6.20 1.32
N VAL A 109 11.29 5.01 1.92
CA VAL A 109 10.75 3.81 1.25
C VAL A 109 9.26 3.96 0.99
N GLY A 110 8.55 4.69 1.86
CA GLY A 110 7.10 4.89 1.81
C GLY A 110 6.31 3.77 2.51
N ASP A 111 6.99 2.78 3.08
CA ASP A 111 6.35 1.71 3.86
C ASP A 111 6.14 2.17 5.31
N VAL A 112 4.95 1.87 5.85
CA VAL A 112 4.57 2.10 7.24
C VAL A 112 4.67 0.79 8.01
N LEU A 113 5.47 0.81 9.06
CA LEU A 113 5.81 -0.33 9.90
C LEU A 113 5.41 -0.05 11.34
N ARG A 114 4.87 -1.05 12.03
CA ARG A 114 4.58 -0.98 13.47
C ARG A 114 5.52 -1.89 14.24
N VAL A 115 6.15 -1.37 15.29
CA VAL A 115 7.04 -2.19 16.14
C VAL A 115 6.22 -3.24 16.88
N ALA A 116 6.48 -4.51 16.59
CA ALA A 116 5.78 -5.67 17.14
C ALA A 116 6.49 -6.26 18.37
N GLY A 117 7.80 -6.09 18.45
CA GLY A 117 8.63 -6.72 19.48
C GLY A 117 10.11 -6.56 19.18
N PHE A 118 10.94 -7.30 19.90
CA PHE A 118 12.39 -7.28 19.73
C PHE A 118 12.93 -8.71 19.78
N LYS A 119 13.81 -9.04 18.83
CA LYS A 119 14.66 -10.21 18.92
C LYS A 119 16.02 -9.77 19.42
N ASN A 120 16.34 -10.11 20.67
CA ASN A 120 17.48 -9.53 21.37
C ASN A 120 17.34 -7.99 21.34
N ASN A 121 18.28 -7.29 20.71
CA ASN A 121 18.24 -5.83 20.54
C ASN A 121 17.69 -5.38 19.16
N ALA A 122 17.41 -6.32 18.25
CA ALA A 122 16.91 -5.99 16.92
C ALA A 122 15.37 -5.89 16.93
N PRO A 123 14.77 -4.78 16.51
CA PRO A 123 13.32 -4.65 16.46
C PRO A 123 12.69 -5.57 15.41
N GLN A 124 11.44 -5.94 15.66
CA GLN A 124 10.58 -6.69 14.75
C GLN A 124 9.39 -5.83 14.37
N PHE A 125 8.98 -5.87 13.10
CA PHE A 125 7.94 -4.99 12.58
C PHE A 125 6.79 -5.74 11.91
N ASN A 126 5.56 -5.34 12.19
CA ASN A 126 4.42 -5.65 11.33
C ASN A 126 4.40 -4.67 10.16
N PHE A 127 4.19 -5.19 8.95
CA PHE A 127 3.91 -4.36 7.79
C PHE A 127 2.46 -3.86 7.85
N ILE A 128 2.25 -2.55 7.80
CA ILE A 128 0.90 -1.95 7.85
C ILE A 128 0.42 -1.65 6.44
N CYS A 129 1.12 -0.80 5.72
CA CYS A 129 0.79 -0.43 4.34
C CYS A 129 1.98 0.25 3.66
N ARG A 130 1.85 0.45 2.36
CA ARG A 130 2.67 1.40 1.61
C ARG A 130 1.85 2.66 1.38
N LYS A 131 2.40 3.83 1.69
CA LYS A 131 1.71 5.12 1.51
C LYS A 131 1.29 5.32 0.06
N ASN A 132 0.17 6.00 -0.11
CA ASN A 132 -0.40 6.40 -1.40
C ASN A 132 -0.81 5.23 -2.31
N VAL A 133 -1.03 4.02 -1.79
CA VAL A 133 -1.58 2.92 -2.60
C VAL A 133 -3.09 2.80 -2.33
N VAL A 134 -3.90 3.01 -3.36
CA VAL A 134 -5.38 2.88 -3.29
C VAL A 134 -5.82 1.52 -3.81
N LEU A 135 -5.27 1.07 -4.94
CA LEU A 135 -5.57 -0.23 -5.56
C LEU A 135 -4.28 -1.01 -5.83
N CYS A 136 -4.35 -2.33 -5.68
CA CYS A 136 -3.24 -3.28 -5.90
C CYS A 136 -3.79 -4.70 -6.07
N ILE A 137 -3.56 -5.33 -7.24
CA ILE A 137 -3.84 -6.77 -7.47
C ILE A 137 -2.61 -7.61 -7.21
N ASP A 138 -1.47 -7.27 -7.79
CA ASP A 138 -0.22 -8.01 -7.68
C ASP A 138 0.93 -7.08 -7.26
N SER A 139 1.77 -6.68 -8.20
CA SER A 139 2.91 -5.78 -8.00
C SER A 139 2.57 -4.33 -8.33
N ASP A 140 1.46 -4.13 -9.06
CA ASP A 140 0.86 -2.86 -9.41
C ASP A 140 0.45 -2.07 -8.16
N LYS A 141 0.61 -0.75 -8.22
CA LYS A 141 0.29 0.17 -7.13
C LYS A 141 -0.32 1.40 -7.78
N THR A 142 -1.64 1.49 -7.79
CA THR A 142 -2.33 2.67 -8.30
C THR A 142 -2.61 3.63 -7.16
N ASP A 143 -2.10 4.85 -7.30
CA ASP A 143 -2.37 5.92 -6.35
C ASP A 143 -3.67 6.69 -6.68
N GLU A 144 -4.09 7.55 -5.76
CA GLU A 144 -5.31 8.35 -5.91
C GLU A 144 -5.23 9.30 -7.12
N VAL A 145 -4.05 9.85 -7.40
CA VAL A 145 -3.83 10.81 -8.48
C VAL A 145 -3.91 10.11 -9.84
N GLU A 146 -3.29 8.94 -9.97
CA GLU A 146 -3.36 8.07 -11.14
C GLU A 146 -4.79 7.63 -11.41
N LEU A 147 -5.51 7.18 -10.38
CA LEU A 147 -6.91 6.78 -10.50
C LEU A 147 -7.80 7.96 -10.93
N GLN A 148 -7.66 9.12 -10.31
CA GLN A 148 -8.41 10.33 -10.65
C GLN A 148 -8.13 10.78 -12.08
N ASN A 149 -6.87 10.71 -12.52
CA ASN A 149 -6.49 11.04 -13.89
C ASN A 149 -7.07 10.03 -14.90
N ALA A 150 -7.06 8.75 -14.58
CA ALA A 150 -7.65 7.71 -15.41
C ALA A 150 -9.17 7.92 -15.58
N VAL A 151 -9.89 8.17 -14.48
CA VAL A 151 -11.34 8.47 -14.51
C VAL A 151 -11.61 9.74 -15.30
N LYS A 152 -10.84 10.81 -15.09
CA LYS A 152 -10.98 12.07 -15.84
C LYS A 152 -10.82 11.88 -17.35
N ASN A 153 -9.85 11.07 -17.77
CA ASN A 153 -9.65 10.74 -19.17
C ASN A 153 -10.84 9.94 -19.73
N ALA A 154 -11.36 8.98 -18.95
CA ALA A 154 -12.47 8.15 -19.36
C ALA A 154 -13.80 8.94 -19.50
N VAL A 155 -14.05 9.92 -18.62
CA VAL A 155 -15.25 10.78 -18.67
C VAL A 155 -15.36 11.54 -20.00
N ASN A 156 -14.25 11.81 -20.70
CA ASN A 156 -14.30 12.44 -22.03
C ASN A 156 -15.09 11.59 -23.05
N HIS A 157 -15.16 10.27 -22.87
CA HIS A 157 -15.94 9.38 -23.74
C HIS A 157 -17.45 9.45 -23.47
N PHE A 158 -17.90 10.13 -22.41
CA PHE A 158 -19.31 10.33 -22.07
C PHE A 158 -19.95 11.55 -22.72
N LEU A 159 -19.11 12.49 -23.20
CA LEU A 159 -19.55 13.69 -23.87
C LEU A 159 -20.55 13.44 -25.03
N PRO A 160 -20.40 12.40 -25.88
CA PRO A 160 -21.35 12.15 -26.97
C PRO A 160 -22.76 11.75 -26.51
N PHE A 161 -22.93 11.39 -25.23
CA PHE A 161 -24.17 10.84 -24.71
C PHE A 161 -24.89 11.77 -23.71
N ASP A 162 -24.45 13.03 -23.59
CA ASP A 162 -24.95 13.99 -22.60
C ASP A 162 -24.98 13.43 -21.15
N ALA A 163 -24.03 12.53 -20.86
CA ALA A 163 -23.84 11.90 -19.57
C ALA A 163 -22.69 12.57 -18.82
N THR A 164 -22.88 12.78 -17.53
CA THR A 164 -21.85 13.31 -16.61
C THR A 164 -21.62 12.34 -15.47
N LEU A 165 -20.37 12.19 -15.03
CA LEU A 165 -20.04 11.41 -13.84
C LEU A 165 -20.29 12.27 -12.60
N ALA A 166 -21.22 11.85 -11.74
CA ALA A 166 -21.52 12.52 -10.48
C ALA A 166 -20.51 12.15 -9.41
N GLU A 167 -20.34 10.85 -9.16
CA GLU A 167 -19.36 10.31 -8.23
C GLU A 167 -18.82 8.96 -8.71
N TYR A 168 -17.68 8.55 -8.14
CA TYR A 168 -17.15 7.22 -8.34
C TYR A 168 -16.44 6.68 -7.10
N THR A 169 -16.36 5.36 -7.00
CA THR A 169 -15.48 4.67 -6.06
C THR A 169 -14.89 3.42 -6.71
N SER A 170 -13.96 2.76 -6.03
CA SER A 170 -13.21 1.64 -6.60
C SER A 170 -12.87 0.58 -5.57
N TYR A 171 -12.71 -0.66 -6.00
CA TYR A 171 -12.11 -1.72 -5.19
C TYR A 171 -11.35 -2.73 -6.04
N ALA A 172 -10.45 -3.48 -5.39
CA ALA A 172 -9.72 -4.59 -6.00
C ALA A 172 -10.52 -5.89 -5.84
N ASP A 173 -11.05 -6.41 -6.94
CA ASP A 173 -11.77 -7.69 -6.96
C ASP A 173 -10.79 -8.85 -7.14
N THR A 174 -10.85 -9.80 -6.22
CA THR A 174 -10.01 -11.01 -6.18
C THR A 174 -10.84 -12.30 -6.22
N THR A 175 -12.14 -12.20 -6.53
CA THR A 175 -13.04 -13.35 -6.65
C THR A 175 -12.74 -14.21 -7.89
N THR A 176 -12.21 -13.60 -8.96
CA THR A 176 -11.72 -14.29 -10.16
C THR A 176 -10.20 -14.21 -10.26
N ILE A 177 -9.60 -15.13 -11.02
CA ILE A 177 -8.15 -15.16 -11.27
C ILE A 177 -7.91 -15.02 -12.79
N PRO A 178 -7.19 -13.97 -13.26
CA PRO A 178 -6.58 -12.91 -12.46
C PRO A 178 -7.61 -11.98 -11.80
N GLY A 179 -7.20 -11.38 -10.67
CA GLY A 179 -7.97 -10.30 -10.03
C GLY A 179 -7.96 -9.05 -10.92
N HIS A 180 -8.91 -8.14 -10.70
CA HIS A 180 -9.08 -6.94 -11.51
C HIS A 180 -9.64 -5.78 -10.69
N TYR A 181 -9.48 -4.56 -11.20
CA TYR A 181 -10.07 -3.38 -10.58
C TYR A 181 -11.52 -3.23 -11.01
N VAL A 182 -12.38 -2.87 -10.07
CA VAL A 182 -13.77 -2.54 -10.34
C VAL A 182 -14.01 -1.10 -9.94
N LEU A 183 -14.54 -0.33 -10.88
CA LEU A 183 -14.95 1.06 -10.68
C LEU A 183 -16.48 1.14 -10.65
N TYR A 184 -17.02 1.74 -9.61
CA TYR A 184 -18.44 2.04 -9.47
C TYR A 184 -18.68 3.49 -9.84
N TRP A 185 -19.49 3.75 -10.85
CA TRP A 185 -19.75 5.10 -11.38
C TRP A 185 -21.22 5.46 -11.20
N GLU A 186 -21.47 6.59 -10.55
CA GLU A 186 -22.80 7.22 -10.49
C GLU A 186 -22.90 8.24 -11.63
N LEU A 187 -23.80 8.01 -12.58
CA LEU A 187 -23.95 8.86 -13.77
C LEU A 187 -25.22 9.72 -13.67
N SER A 188 -25.10 10.98 -14.06
CA SER A 188 -26.20 11.92 -14.23
C SER A 188 -26.44 12.22 -15.71
N LEU A 189 -27.67 11.99 -16.17
CA LEU A 189 -28.10 12.19 -17.56
C LEU A 189 -28.87 13.49 -17.69
N LYS A 190 -28.51 14.32 -18.68
CA LYS A 190 -29.21 15.60 -18.93
C LYS A 190 -30.29 15.50 -20.00
N GLY A 191 -30.43 14.36 -20.68
CA GLY A 191 -31.43 14.13 -21.73
C GLY A 191 -32.39 12.97 -21.45
N THR A 192 -33.54 12.96 -22.13
CA THR A 192 -34.61 11.93 -22.10
C THR A 192 -34.22 10.58 -22.72
N THR A 193 -32.97 10.39 -23.11
CA THR A 193 -32.51 9.20 -23.82
C THR A 193 -32.23 8.06 -22.83
N GLN A 194 -33.10 7.05 -22.83
CA GLN A 194 -32.92 5.82 -22.06
C GLN A 194 -31.60 5.14 -22.45
N PHE A 195 -30.66 5.06 -21.51
CA PHE A 195 -29.50 4.20 -21.66
C PHE A 195 -29.94 2.73 -21.57
N LEU A 196 -29.63 1.95 -22.60
CA LEU A 196 -29.73 0.49 -22.52
C LEU A 196 -28.72 -0.02 -21.47
N PRO A 197 -29.11 -0.89 -20.51
CA PRO A 197 -28.28 -1.32 -19.37
C PRO A 197 -26.99 -2.08 -19.71
N GLN A 198 -26.63 -2.19 -20.99
CA GLN A 198 -25.61 -3.11 -21.47
C GLN A 198 -24.19 -2.52 -21.47
N PHE A 199 -24.04 -1.20 -21.28
CA PHE A 199 -22.75 -0.53 -21.27
C PHE A 199 -22.02 -0.55 -19.91
N LEU A 200 -22.68 -0.96 -18.82
CA LEU A 200 -22.09 -0.98 -17.47
C LEU A 200 -21.32 -2.28 -17.14
N ARG A 201 -21.21 -3.24 -18.07
CA ARG A 201 -20.65 -4.57 -17.78
C ARG A 201 -19.26 -4.88 -18.34
N THR A 202 -18.60 -3.97 -19.04
CA THR A 202 -17.26 -4.30 -19.55
C THR A 202 -16.44 -3.06 -19.85
N VAL A 203 -15.44 -2.80 -19.02
CA VAL A 203 -14.15 -2.30 -19.49
C VAL A 203 -13.09 -3.15 -18.78
N ALA A 204 -12.29 -3.82 -19.60
CA ALA A 204 -11.28 -4.81 -19.25
C ALA A 204 -10.07 -4.21 -18.53
#